data_AF-A0A954XVL4-F1
#
_entry.id   AF-A0A954XVL4-F1
#
_cell.length_a   1.000
_cell.length_b   1.000
_cell.length_c   1.000
_cell.angle_alpha   90.00
_cell.angle_beta   90.00
_cell.angle_gamma   90.00
#
_symmetry.space_group_name_H-M   'P 1'
#
loop_
_entity.id
_entity.type
_entity.pdbx_description
1 polymer ?
#
loop_
_entity_poly.entity_id
_entity_poly.type
_entity_poly.pdbx_seq_one_letter_code
_entity_poly.pdbx_strand_id
1 'polypeptide(L)'
;MTRSCLLFALLAVVSFPATLLAVQTQPHVLVIIADDMGWGDLSRHGNTNLATPRLDGLAAAGARFERFYVQPVCAPTRAEFLTGRYAPRDGVTGVTQGRERLDPGVPTIAAVFQSAGYATGLFGKWHNGAQAPYHPLTRGFDEFYGFCCGHWGLNFDPPLDHNRRIVEGRGYLADDLTDRAIEFMSASRSEPFFVVVAYNTPHSPMQVPDRWWRPHADQQLTLRGTQPAAENVPHTRAALAMVENLDWNAGRLLDALTKRGYRDDTIVVFFSDNGPNGHRFNDGLRGIKGLVDEGGVRSPLFVDWPGAHCRGPDDRTERGGYRPTADASRSGGYRRPPERIARRGHPGAAVARDRDGPAAAVAVYALERTDGGSRRRVRARCERSPLRSCRRPLPIAERG
;
A
#
# COMPACT_ATOMS: atom_id res chain seq x y z
N MET A 1 -13.75 -81.19 -32.86
CA MET A 1 -14.73 -80.15 -32.51
C MET A 1 -14.16 -79.37 -31.31
N THR A 2 -13.51 -78.22 -31.56
CA THR A 2 -14.01 -76.84 -31.24
C THR A 2 -14.19 -76.59 -29.74
N ARG A 3 -13.74 -75.53 -29.07
CA ARG A 3 -12.97 -74.30 -29.34
C ARG A 3 -12.51 -73.83 -27.94
N SER A 4 -11.29 -73.35 -27.77
CA SER A 4 -10.91 -72.60 -26.55
C SER A 4 -10.15 -71.36 -27.00
N CYS A 5 -10.90 -70.27 -27.14
CA CYS A 5 -10.37 -68.94 -27.41
C CYS A 5 -9.83 -68.36 -26.10
N LEU A 6 -8.52 -68.29 -25.95
CA LEU A 6 -7.86 -67.47 -24.94
C LEU A 6 -7.84 -66.02 -25.44
N LEU A 7 -8.75 -65.22 -24.93
CA LEU A 7 -8.82 -63.78 -25.16
C LEU A 7 -7.81 -63.09 -24.22
N PHE A 8 -6.60 -62.78 -24.70
CA PHE A 8 -5.66 -61.90 -24.00
C PHE A 8 -6.17 -60.46 -24.13
N ALA A 9 -6.90 -59.97 -23.12
CA ALA A 9 -7.24 -58.56 -23.01
C ALA A 9 -5.99 -57.78 -22.55
N LEU A 10 -5.29 -57.15 -23.50
CA LEU A 10 -4.25 -56.17 -23.23
C LEU A 10 -4.91 -54.92 -22.59
N LEU A 11 -4.88 -54.82 -21.26
CA LEU A 11 -5.18 -53.58 -20.56
C LEU A 11 -4.03 -52.60 -20.83
N ALA A 12 -4.18 -51.77 -21.85
CA ALA A 12 -3.39 -50.56 -22.01
C ALA A 12 -3.76 -49.62 -20.85
N VAL A 13 -2.96 -49.65 -19.78
CA VAL A 13 -3.00 -48.63 -18.73
C VAL A 13 -2.55 -47.34 -19.39
N VAL A 14 -3.50 -46.54 -19.86
CA VAL A 14 -3.26 -45.16 -20.26
C VAL A 14 -2.94 -44.40 -18.98
N SER A 15 -1.65 -44.36 -18.65
CA SER A 15 -1.12 -43.47 -17.62
C SER A 15 -1.33 -42.04 -18.10
N PHE A 16 -2.50 -41.47 -17.83
CA PHE A 16 -2.69 -40.03 -17.86
C PHE A 16 -1.67 -39.44 -16.88
N PRO A 17 -0.67 -38.65 -17.33
CA PRO A 17 0.10 -37.87 -16.40
C PRO A 17 -0.90 -36.91 -15.77
N ALA A 18 -1.28 -37.19 -14.53
CA ALA A 18 -1.94 -36.21 -13.68
C ALA A 18 -0.93 -35.08 -13.50
N THR A 19 -0.98 -34.09 -14.39
CA THR A 19 -0.43 -32.76 -14.11
C THR A 19 -1.18 -32.27 -12.89
N LEU A 20 -0.60 -32.53 -11.72
CA LEU A 20 -0.88 -31.80 -10.51
C LEU A 20 -0.63 -30.33 -10.84
N LEU A 21 -1.69 -29.62 -11.21
CA LEU A 21 -1.68 -28.17 -11.18
C LEU A 21 -1.36 -27.82 -9.73
N ALA A 22 -0.13 -27.37 -9.50
CA ALA A 22 0.25 -26.80 -8.22
C ALA A 22 -0.75 -25.67 -7.96
N VAL A 23 -1.68 -25.89 -7.04
CA VAL A 23 -2.54 -24.83 -6.53
C VAL A 23 -1.58 -23.85 -5.90
N GLN A 24 -1.46 -22.64 -6.46
CA GLN A 24 -0.71 -21.58 -5.83
C GLN A 24 -1.39 -21.31 -4.48
N THR A 25 -0.77 -21.75 -3.39
CA THR A 25 -1.36 -21.68 -2.05
C THR A 25 -1.15 -20.32 -1.41
N GLN A 26 -0.23 -19.52 -1.93
CA GLN A 26 0.15 -18.22 -1.41
C GLN A 26 -0.26 -17.11 -2.38
N PRO A 27 -0.96 -16.06 -1.91
CA PRO A 27 -1.40 -14.98 -2.78
C PRO A 27 -0.21 -14.16 -3.28
N HIS A 28 -0.34 -13.58 -4.47
CA HIS A 28 0.52 -12.50 -4.91
C HIS A 28 0.24 -11.23 -4.10
N VAL A 29 1.22 -10.33 -4.03
CA VAL A 29 1.09 -9.05 -3.34
C VAL A 29 1.58 -7.93 -4.24
N LEU A 30 0.71 -6.96 -4.50
CA LEU A 30 1.02 -5.73 -5.20
C LEU A 30 0.78 -4.54 -4.27
N VAL A 31 1.83 -3.76 -4.01
CA VAL A 31 1.75 -2.52 -3.24
C VAL A 31 2.00 -1.34 -4.18
N ILE A 32 1.08 -0.38 -4.19
CA ILE A 32 1.16 0.86 -4.95
C ILE A 32 1.31 2.02 -3.96
N ILE A 33 2.38 2.81 -4.13
CA ILE A 33 2.68 3.95 -3.25
C ILE A 33 2.74 5.22 -4.09
N ALA A 34 1.91 6.21 -3.73
CA ALA A 34 1.98 7.57 -4.27
C ALA A 34 2.90 8.46 -3.43
N ASP A 35 3.50 9.49 -4.03
CA ASP A 35 4.47 10.40 -3.40
C ASP A 35 3.92 11.82 -3.39
N ASP A 36 3.65 12.37 -2.20
CA ASP A 36 2.98 13.66 -1.99
C ASP A 36 1.52 13.72 -2.44
N MET A 37 0.78 12.61 -2.43
CA MET A 37 -0.65 12.60 -2.74
C MET A 37 -1.47 12.82 -1.46
N GLY A 38 -2.23 13.91 -1.41
CA GLY A 38 -3.05 14.25 -0.25
C GLY A 38 -4.28 13.36 -0.12
N TRP A 39 -4.87 13.37 1.08
CA TRP A 39 -6.17 12.74 1.33
C TRP A 39 -7.24 13.26 0.35
N GLY A 40 -7.27 14.57 0.10
CA GLY A 40 -8.23 15.17 -0.82
C GLY A 40 -7.93 14.99 -2.30
N ASP A 41 -6.84 14.33 -2.72
CA ASP A 41 -6.53 14.13 -4.15
C ASP A 41 -7.25 12.91 -4.76
N LEU A 42 -8.47 12.60 -4.30
CA LEU A 42 -9.25 11.48 -4.78
C LEU A 42 -10.72 11.89 -4.95
N SER A 43 -11.34 11.49 -6.06
CA SER A 43 -12.77 11.73 -6.30
C SER A 43 -13.63 11.06 -5.22
N ARG A 44 -13.23 9.89 -4.72
CA ARG A 44 -13.91 9.21 -3.60
C ARG A 44 -13.96 10.04 -2.30
N HIS A 45 -13.01 10.95 -2.10
CA HIS A 45 -13.00 11.87 -0.96
C HIS A 45 -13.64 13.21 -1.29
N GLY A 46 -14.51 13.24 -2.30
CA GLY A 46 -15.33 14.39 -2.67
C GLY A 46 -14.65 15.39 -3.60
N ASN A 47 -13.44 15.11 -4.10
CA ASN A 47 -12.75 16.05 -4.97
C ASN A 47 -13.32 16.03 -6.39
N THR A 48 -14.00 17.12 -6.75
CA THR A 48 -14.60 17.34 -8.08
C THR A 48 -13.66 17.97 -9.09
N ASN A 49 -12.41 18.29 -8.71
CA ASN A 49 -11.42 18.86 -9.63
C ASN A 49 -10.65 17.79 -10.42
N LEU A 50 -10.85 16.50 -10.18
CA LEU A 50 -10.22 15.41 -10.93
C LEU A 50 -11.11 14.16 -10.94
N ALA A 51 -10.75 13.19 -11.77
CA ALA A 51 -11.37 11.87 -11.80
C ALA A 51 -10.37 10.75 -11.48
N THR A 52 -10.63 9.98 -10.42
CA THR A 52 -9.81 8.79 -10.03
C THR A 52 -10.61 7.48 -10.06
N PRO A 53 -11.25 7.11 -11.18
CA PRO A 53 -12.18 5.98 -11.22
C PRO A 53 -11.54 4.62 -10.90
N ARG A 54 -10.24 4.43 -11.16
CA ARG A 54 -9.57 3.14 -10.94
C ARG A 54 -9.25 2.92 -9.47
N LEU A 55 -8.73 3.92 -8.79
CA LEU A 55 -8.48 3.91 -7.34
C LEU A 55 -9.80 3.93 -6.55
N ASP A 56 -10.78 4.69 -7.00
CA ASP A 56 -12.13 4.68 -6.43
C ASP A 56 -12.78 3.29 -6.55
N GLY A 57 -12.59 2.62 -7.69
CA GLY A 57 -13.01 1.24 -7.92
C GLY A 57 -12.30 0.24 -7.01
N LEU A 58 -10.98 0.40 -6.81
CA LEU A 58 -10.22 -0.40 -5.85
C LEU A 58 -10.76 -0.24 -4.42
N ALA A 59 -11.02 1.00 -4.00
CA ALA A 59 -11.59 1.30 -2.69
C ALA A 59 -13.01 0.74 -2.51
N ALA A 60 -13.82 0.74 -3.58
CA ALA A 60 -15.18 0.22 -3.56
C ALA A 60 -15.24 -1.32 -3.58
N ALA A 61 -14.28 -1.98 -4.23
CA ALA A 61 -14.20 -3.44 -4.28
C ALA A 61 -13.68 -4.04 -2.96
N GLY A 62 -12.75 -3.34 -2.30
CA GLY A 62 -12.05 -3.83 -1.11
C GLY A 62 -12.46 -3.17 0.21
N ALA A 63 -11.47 -3.01 1.08
CA ALA A 63 -11.53 -2.28 2.34
C ALA A 63 -10.84 -0.91 2.23
N ARG A 64 -11.46 0.10 2.83
CA ARG A 64 -10.96 1.48 2.95
C ARG A 64 -10.77 1.83 4.42
N PHE A 65 -9.71 2.58 4.72
CA PHE A 65 -9.47 3.07 6.07
C PHE A 65 -9.71 4.57 6.15
N GLU A 66 -10.58 4.98 7.07
CA GLU A 66 -10.82 6.40 7.30
C GLU A 66 -9.69 7.07 8.05
N ARG A 67 -9.00 6.34 8.94
CA ARG A 67 -7.93 6.85 9.79
C ARG A 67 -6.71 5.96 9.66
N PHE A 68 -5.89 6.25 8.66
CA PHE A 68 -4.60 5.65 8.42
C PHE A 68 -3.53 6.74 8.38
N TYR A 69 -2.42 6.53 9.08
CA TYR A 69 -1.41 7.56 9.31
C TYR A 69 -0.02 7.11 8.87
N VAL A 70 0.72 8.07 8.33
CA VAL A 70 2.08 7.96 7.82
C VAL A 70 2.94 9.08 8.43
N GLN A 71 4.23 9.09 8.14
CA GLN A 71 5.12 10.18 8.57
C GLN A 71 4.87 11.43 7.72
N PRO A 72 5.22 12.63 8.21
CA PRO A 72 4.98 13.88 7.47
C PRO A 72 5.87 14.04 6.22
N VAL A 73 6.81 13.13 5.99
CA VAL A 73 7.72 13.12 4.83
C VAL A 73 8.06 11.69 4.40
N CYS A 74 8.47 11.56 3.14
CA CYS A 74 8.63 10.33 2.37
C CYS A 74 9.57 9.26 2.97
N ALA A 75 10.87 9.53 3.13
CA ALA A 75 11.84 8.50 3.56
C ALA A 75 11.48 7.81 4.91
N PRO A 76 11.05 8.54 5.97
CA PRO A 76 10.52 7.93 7.18
C PRO A 76 9.32 7.00 6.96
N THR A 77 8.31 7.39 6.18
CA THR A 77 7.17 6.50 5.89
C THR A 77 7.61 5.24 5.14
N ARG A 78 8.52 5.38 4.18
CA ARG A 78 9.03 4.26 3.39
C ARG A 78 9.83 3.30 4.26
N ALA A 79 10.65 3.82 5.18
CA ALA A 79 11.33 3.02 6.19
C ALA A 79 10.33 2.22 7.04
N GLU A 80 9.30 2.90 7.55
CA GLU A 80 8.24 2.32 8.37
C GLU A 80 7.46 1.22 7.64
N PHE A 81 7.16 1.42 6.37
CA PHE A 81 6.57 0.39 5.51
C PHE A 81 7.50 -0.82 5.35
N LEU A 82 8.78 -0.57 5.07
CA LEU A 82 9.76 -1.62 4.82
C LEU A 82 10.02 -2.46 6.07
N THR A 83 10.06 -1.88 7.26
CA THR A 83 10.51 -2.59 8.48
C THR A 83 9.37 -2.93 9.45
N GLY A 84 8.24 -2.23 9.35
CA GLY A 84 7.19 -2.27 10.38
C GLY A 84 7.60 -1.66 11.72
N ARG A 85 8.63 -0.80 11.75
CA ARG A 85 9.14 -0.12 12.94
C ARG A 85 9.15 1.37 12.68
N TYR A 86 8.88 2.18 13.72
CA TYR A 86 8.96 3.64 13.60
C TYR A 86 10.34 4.09 13.07
N ALA A 87 10.35 5.01 12.10
CA ALA A 87 11.55 5.41 11.38
C ALA A 87 12.76 5.80 12.26
N PRO A 88 12.59 6.50 13.41
CA PRO A 88 13.71 6.78 14.31
C PRO A 88 14.38 5.53 14.89
N ARG A 89 13.65 4.40 15.01
CA ARG A 89 14.20 3.11 15.46
C ARG A 89 15.01 2.38 14.39
N ASP A 90 14.94 2.86 13.15
CA ASP A 90 15.70 2.34 12.00
C ASP A 90 16.75 3.36 11.51
N GLY A 91 17.06 4.37 12.31
CA GLY A 91 18.06 5.40 11.99
C GLY A 91 17.59 6.45 10.97
N VAL A 92 16.36 6.36 10.47
CA VAL A 92 15.81 7.28 9.46
C VAL A 92 15.21 8.49 10.16
N THR A 93 15.87 9.63 10.02
CA THR A 93 15.51 10.88 10.72
C THR A 93 15.29 12.07 9.78
N GLY A 94 15.39 11.85 8.47
CA GLY A 94 15.24 12.89 7.46
C GLY A 94 15.19 12.30 6.05
N VAL A 95 15.21 13.18 5.06
CA VAL A 95 15.00 12.83 3.64
C VAL A 95 16.25 13.00 2.77
N THR A 96 17.35 13.49 3.34
CA THR A 96 18.58 13.79 2.60
C THR A 96 19.77 13.84 3.57
N GLN A 97 20.96 14.12 3.04
CA GLN A 97 22.22 14.23 3.78
C GLN A 97 22.59 12.93 4.52
N GLY A 98 22.11 11.78 4.04
CA GLY A 98 22.34 10.49 4.66
C GLY A 98 21.38 10.15 5.80
N ARG A 99 20.47 11.07 6.17
CA ARG A 99 19.45 10.86 7.21
C ARG A 99 18.30 9.96 6.75
N GLU A 100 18.24 9.67 5.46
CA GLU A 100 17.29 8.76 4.81
C GLU A 100 17.72 7.29 4.86
N ARG A 101 18.98 7.01 5.24
CA ARG A 101 19.57 5.66 5.19
C ARG A 101 18.94 4.75 6.25
N LEU A 102 18.35 3.65 5.78
CA LEU A 102 17.76 2.63 6.64
C LEU A 102 18.82 1.80 7.36
N ASP A 103 18.59 1.43 8.62
CA ASP A 103 19.42 0.49 9.35
C ASP A 103 19.59 -0.83 8.56
N PRO A 104 20.82 -1.17 8.10
CA PRO A 104 21.03 -2.37 7.31
C PRO A 104 20.90 -3.66 8.13
N GLY A 105 20.88 -3.59 9.46
CA GLY A 105 20.67 -4.72 10.36
C GLY A 105 19.20 -5.16 10.49
N VAL A 106 18.25 -4.36 9.98
CA VAL A 106 16.81 -4.67 10.07
C VAL A 106 16.31 -5.29 8.77
N PRO A 107 15.77 -6.54 8.80
CA PRO A 107 15.16 -7.13 7.62
C PRO A 107 13.98 -6.29 7.11
N THR A 108 13.91 -6.12 5.81
CA THR A 108 12.76 -5.46 5.15
C THR A 108 11.66 -6.49 4.88
N ILE A 109 10.45 -6.00 4.58
CA ILE A 109 9.32 -6.79 4.12
C ILE A 109 9.66 -7.56 2.85
N ALA A 110 10.44 -6.97 1.95
CA ALA A 110 10.93 -7.64 0.75
C ALA A 110 11.84 -8.83 1.10
N ALA A 111 12.77 -8.66 2.05
CA ALA A 111 13.61 -9.77 2.52
C ALA A 111 12.80 -10.91 3.15
N VAL A 112 11.69 -10.59 3.84
CA VAL A 112 10.76 -11.59 4.39
C VAL A 112 10.07 -12.35 3.25
N PHE A 113 9.46 -11.66 2.29
CA PHE A 113 8.81 -12.29 1.13
C PHE A 113 9.79 -13.10 0.28
N GLN A 114 10.99 -12.58 0.03
CA GLN A 114 12.06 -13.28 -0.67
C GLN A 114 12.42 -14.59 0.05
N SER A 115 12.57 -14.56 1.38
CA SER A 115 12.84 -15.77 2.17
C SER A 115 11.68 -16.77 2.19
N ALA A 116 10.46 -16.32 1.93
CA ALA A 116 9.26 -17.15 1.77
C ALA A 116 9.09 -17.71 0.35
N GLY A 117 10.02 -17.42 -0.58
CA GLY A 117 10.02 -17.94 -1.94
C GLY A 117 9.28 -17.07 -2.97
N TYR A 118 9.01 -15.80 -2.65
CA TYR A 118 8.41 -14.86 -3.59
C TYR A 118 9.47 -14.29 -4.53
N ALA A 119 9.09 -14.05 -5.79
CA ALA A 119 9.80 -13.12 -6.66
C ALA A 119 9.53 -11.68 -6.19
N THR A 120 10.57 -10.92 -5.89
CA THR A 120 10.44 -9.58 -5.28
C THR A 120 10.90 -8.46 -6.23
N GLY A 121 10.06 -7.46 -6.45
CA GLY A 121 10.36 -6.36 -7.38
C GLY A 121 10.00 -4.99 -6.81
N LEU A 122 10.89 -4.01 -7.01
CA LEU A 122 10.65 -2.59 -6.70
C LEU A 122 10.77 -1.75 -7.98
N PHE A 123 9.69 -1.03 -8.31
CA PHE A 123 9.62 -0.16 -9.47
C PHE A 123 9.37 1.28 -9.00
N GLY A 124 10.37 2.15 -9.16
CA GLY A 124 10.29 3.58 -8.85
C GLY A 124 11.15 4.02 -7.67
N LYS A 125 10.58 4.87 -6.80
CA LYS A 125 11.30 5.57 -5.73
C LYS A 125 11.61 4.65 -4.56
N TRP A 126 12.90 4.48 -4.28
CA TRP A 126 13.37 3.77 -3.08
C TRP A 126 13.43 4.67 -1.84
N HIS A 127 14.31 5.69 -1.89
CA HIS A 127 14.49 6.71 -0.85
C HIS A 127 14.93 6.22 0.54
N ASN A 128 15.63 5.08 0.61
CA ASN A 128 16.19 4.55 1.87
C ASN A 128 17.69 4.18 1.80
N GLY A 129 18.41 4.86 0.89
CA GLY A 129 19.86 4.77 0.68
C GLY A 129 20.24 4.10 -0.65
N ALA A 130 21.24 4.64 -1.34
CA ALA A 130 21.53 4.29 -2.74
C ALA A 130 22.61 3.22 -2.93
N GLN A 131 23.59 3.13 -2.04
CA GLN A 131 24.73 2.21 -2.16
C GLN A 131 24.56 1.00 -1.27
N ALA A 132 25.23 -0.12 -1.56
CA ALA A 132 25.30 -1.22 -0.60
C ALA A 132 25.85 -0.72 0.76
N PRO A 133 25.30 -1.17 1.90
CA PRO A 133 24.30 -2.23 2.07
C PRO A 133 22.83 -1.74 2.05
N TYR A 134 22.56 -0.50 1.58
CA TYR A 134 21.24 0.14 1.59
C TYR A 134 20.45 -0.02 0.29
N HIS A 135 21.13 -0.29 -0.83
CA HIS A 135 20.53 -0.43 -2.17
C HIS A 135 19.41 -1.50 -2.18
N PRO A 136 18.29 -1.34 -2.91
CA PRO A 136 17.16 -2.30 -2.94
C PRO A 136 17.55 -3.77 -3.11
N LEU A 137 18.44 -4.08 -4.06
CA LEU A 137 18.98 -5.43 -4.27
C LEU A 137 19.77 -6.04 -3.09
N THR A 138 20.19 -5.23 -2.12
CA THR A 138 20.79 -5.70 -0.86
C THR A 138 19.80 -5.74 0.29
N ARG A 139 18.55 -5.35 0.03
CA ARG A 139 17.44 -5.27 0.99
C ARG A 139 16.27 -6.17 0.58
N GLY A 140 16.55 -7.29 -0.08
CA GLY A 140 15.57 -8.35 -0.35
C GLY A 140 14.67 -8.14 -1.56
N PHE A 141 15.01 -7.23 -2.48
CA PHE A 141 14.40 -7.18 -3.81
C PHE A 141 15.28 -7.93 -4.81
N ASP A 142 14.69 -8.77 -5.67
CA ASP A 142 15.35 -9.47 -6.77
C ASP A 142 15.49 -8.55 -7.99
N GLU A 143 14.50 -7.70 -8.21
CA GLU A 143 14.43 -6.73 -9.31
C GLU A 143 14.30 -5.30 -8.77
N PHE A 144 15.12 -4.39 -9.30
CA PHE A 144 14.98 -2.96 -9.07
C PHE A 144 15.08 -2.20 -10.40
N TYR A 145 14.05 -1.40 -10.68
CA TYR A 145 14.02 -0.44 -11.77
C TYR A 145 13.48 0.90 -11.26
N GLY A 146 14.34 1.90 -11.10
CA GLY A 146 13.91 3.18 -10.55
C GLY A 146 15.06 4.06 -10.10
N PHE A 147 14.90 4.72 -8.96
CA PHE A 147 15.88 5.67 -8.44
C PHE A 147 15.89 5.71 -6.91
N CYS A 148 17.05 6.07 -6.35
CA CYS A 148 17.26 6.00 -4.89
C CYS A 148 17.17 7.34 -4.15
N CYS A 149 17.24 8.47 -4.84
CA CYS A 149 17.16 9.77 -4.16
C CYS A 149 15.71 10.21 -3.88
N GLY A 150 15.56 11.18 -2.99
CA GLY A 150 14.26 11.63 -2.51
C GLY A 150 13.47 12.53 -3.43
N HIS A 151 14.15 13.15 -4.38
CA HIS A 151 13.57 14.01 -5.40
C HIS A 151 14.22 13.66 -6.72
N TRP A 152 13.41 13.46 -7.75
CA TRP A 152 13.84 13.10 -9.08
C TRP A 152 13.45 14.21 -10.04
N GLY A 153 14.44 14.84 -10.68
CA GLY A 153 14.23 16.09 -11.44
C GLY A 153 13.73 15.90 -12.88
N LEU A 154 13.58 14.66 -13.35
CA LEU A 154 13.27 14.33 -14.74
C LEU A 154 12.14 13.30 -14.78
N ASN A 155 10.98 13.68 -15.31
CA ASN A 155 9.86 12.74 -15.49
C ASN A 155 9.77 12.16 -16.90
N PHE A 156 10.57 12.64 -17.85
CA PHE A 156 10.60 12.14 -19.24
C PHE A 156 11.97 11.59 -19.58
N ASP A 157 11.98 10.37 -20.10
CA ASP A 157 13.18 9.61 -20.50
C ASP A 157 14.32 9.68 -19.45
N PRO A 158 14.04 9.46 -18.14
CA PRO A 158 15.03 9.71 -17.10
C PRO A 158 16.12 8.62 -17.03
N PRO A 159 17.33 8.94 -16.54
CA PRO A 159 18.33 7.92 -16.23
C PRO A 159 17.94 7.11 -14.98
N LEU A 160 17.59 5.84 -15.13
CA LEU A 160 17.14 4.99 -14.04
C LEU A 160 18.16 3.91 -13.70
N ASP A 161 18.21 3.53 -12.44
CA ASP A 161 18.92 2.34 -12.00
C ASP A 161 18.08 1.11 -12.33
N HIS A 162 18.60 0.24 -13.19
CA HIS A 162 18.11 -1.10 -13.44
C HIS A 162 19.16 -2.10 -12.98
N ASN A 163 18.95 -2.68 -11.80
CA ASN A 163 19.83 -3.65 -11.17
C ASN A 163 21.32 -3.24 -11.10
N ARG A 164 21.58 -2.01 -10.61
CA ARG A 164 22.88 -1.32 -10.49
C ARG A 164 23.49 -0.85 -11.80
N ARG A 165 22.74 -0.91 -12.90
CA ARG A 165 23.14 -0.34 -14.19
C ARG A 165 22.24 0.84 -14.50
N ILE A 166 22.84 2.00 -14.73
CA ILE A 166 22.10 3.17 -15.21
C ILE A 166 21.65 2.91 -16.66
N VAL A 167 20.36 3.05 -16.91
CA VAL A 167 19.70 2.91 -18.22
C VAL A 167 18.82 4.12 -18.48
N GLU A 168 18.53 4.41 -19.74
CA GLU A 168 17.54 5.43 -20.11
C GLU A 168 16.13 4.85 -19.98
N GLY A 169 15.28 5.52 -19.20
CA GLY A 169 13.85 5.24 -19.11
C GLY A 169 13.13 5.64 -20.39
N ARG A 170 11.87 5.21 -20.56
CA ARG A 170 11.12 5.43 -21.80
C ARG A 170 9.84 6.21 -21.58
N GLY A 171 9.77 7.40 -22.14
CA GLY A 171 8.62 8.28 -22.04
C GLY A 171 8.41 8.78 -20.61
N TYR A 172 7.14 8.87 -20.20
CA TYR A 172 6.78 9.38 -18.89
C TYR A 172 7.07 8.36 -17.79
N LEU A 173 7.77 8.78 -16.74
CA LEU A 173 8.30 7.90 -15.68
C LEU A 173 7.23 7.02 -15.05
N ALA A 174 6.07 7.56 -14.67
CA ALA A 174 5.00 6.74 -14.10
C ALA A 174 4.53 5.64 -15.07
N ASP A 175 4.42 5.96 -16.37
CA ASP A 175 3.98 5.00 -17.39
C ASP A 175 5.03 3.89 -17.57
N ASP A 176 6.33 4.22 -17.61
CA ASP A 176 7.44 3.26 -17.76
C ASP A 176 7.58 2.35 -16.52
N LEU A 177 7.48 2.92 -15.31
CA LEU A 177 7.48 2.13 -14.07
C LEU A 177 6.34 1.10 -14.05
N THR A 178 5.15 1.50 -14.50
CA THR A 178 4.01 0.60 -14.65
C THR A 178 4.29 -0.51 -15.65
N ASP A 179 4.86 -0.19 -16.81
CA ASP A 179 5.20 -1.18 -17.82
C ASP A 179 6.21 -2.21 -17.31
N ARG A 180 7.27 -1.77 -16.63
CA ARG A 180 8.26 -2.70 -16.02
C ARG A 180 7.65 -3.58 -14.94
N ALA A 181 6.77 -3.03 -14.10
CA ALA A 181 6.06 -3.82 -13.10
C ALA A 181 5.16 -4.89 -13.74
N ILE A 182 4.44 -4.53 -14.82
CA ILE A 182 3.61 -5.47 -15.59
C ILE A 182 4.47 -6.55 -16.24
N GLU A 183 5.61 -6.19 -16.84
CA GLU A 183 6.58 -7.12 -17.43
C GLU A 183 7.07 -8.13 -16.38
N PHE A 184 7.45 -7.66 -15.19
CA PHE A 184 7.92 -8.52 -14.09
C PHE A 184 6.84 -9.48 -13.57
N MET A 185 5.65 -8.95 -13.25
CA MET A 185 4.51 -9.79 -12.82
C MET A 185 4.10 -10.78 -13.90
N SER A 186 4.29 -10.43 -15.18
CA SER A 186 4.02 -11.29 -16.33
C SER A 186 5.07 -12.39 -16.55
N ALA A 187 6.29 -12.20 -16.08
CA ALA A 187 7.39 -13.16 -16.21
C ALA A 187 7.41 -14.19 -15.06
N SER A 188 6.80 -13.85 -13.92
CA SER A 188 6.63 -14.75 -12.77
C SER A 188 5.89 -16.00 -13.21
N ARG A 189 6.44 -17.18 -12.91
CA ARG A 189 5.88 -18.47 -13.37
C ARG A 189 4.99 -19.11 -12.31
N SER A 190 5.59 -19.94 -11.46
CA SER A 190 4.91 -20.75 -10.46
C SER A 190 5.03 -20.14 -9.06
N GLU A 191 6.03 -19.31 -8.85
CA GLU A 191 6.28 -18.57 -7.62
C GLU A 191 5.34 -17.37 -7.48
N PRO A 192 4.86 -17.05 -6.27
CA PRO A 192 4.13 -15.82 -6.01
C PRO A 192 5.07 -14.62 -6.13
N PHE A 193 4.53 -13.41 -6.30
CA PHE A 193 5.32 -12.19 -6.40
C PHE A 193 4.96 -11.20 -5.30
N PHE A 194 5.96 -10.45 -4.83
CA PHE A 194 5.80 -9.27 -3.99
C PHE A 194 6.36 -8.08 -4.76
N VAL A 195 5.47 -7.23 -5.26
CA VAL A 195 5.81 -6.10 -6.12
C VAL A 195 5.44 -4.80 -5.43
N VAL A 196 6.37 -3.87 -5.39
CA VAL A 196 6.15 -2.49 -4.93
C VAL A 196 6.31 -1.55 -6.12
N VAL A 197 5.23 -0.88 -6.52
CA VAL A 197 5.25 0.22 -7.49
C VAL A 197 5.17 1.53 -6.71
N ALA A 198 6.34 2.14 -6.54
CA ALA A 198 6.54 3.34 -5.76
C ALA A 198 6.67 4.55 -6.69
N TYR A 199 5.53 5.13 -7.09
CA TYR A 199 5.52 6.32 -7.95
C TYR A 199 6.17 7.52 -7.25
N ASN A 200 6.71 8.43 -8.06
CA ASN A 200 7.10 9.78 -7.65
C ASN A 200 5.97 10.80 -7.87
N THR A 201 4.76 10.34 -8.14
CA THR A 201 3.62 11.18 -8.50
C THR A 201 2.70 11.39 -7.28
N PRO A 202 2.21 12.61 -7.01
CA PRO A 202 2.42 13.89 -7.73
C PRO A 202 3.59 14.76 -7.20
N HIS A 203 4.68 14.17 -6.71
CA HIS A 203 5.85 14.93 -6.27
C HIS A 203 6.44 15.78 -7.40
N SER A 204 6.92 16.98 -7.04
CA SER A 204 7.64 17.86 -7.96
C SER A 204 8.87 17.19 -8.61
N PRO A 205 9.30 17.60 -9.82
CA PRO A 205 8.80 18.72 -10.62
C PRO A 205 7.41 18.46 -11.25
N MET A 206 6.66 19.53 -11.48
CA MET A 206 5.30 19.50 -12.04
C MET A 206 5.32 19.27 -13.57
N GLN A 207 5.86 18.12 -13.97
CA GLN A 207 5.95 17.67 -15.37
C GLN A 207 4.95 16.54 -15.58
N VAL A 208 4.05 16.69 -16.56
CA VAL A 208 3.01 15.71 -16.87
C VAL A 208 2.73 15.71 -18.39
N PRO A 209 2.42 14.57 -19.03
CA PRO A 209 2.16 14.53 -20.46
C PRO A 209 0.98 15.41 -20.88
N ASP A 210 1.06 15.97 -22.09
CA ASP A 210 0.04 16.84 -22.70
C ASP A 210 -1.39 16.30 -22.58
N ARG A 211 -1.59 14.98 -22.78
CA ARG A 211 -2.91 14.34 -22.70
C ARG A 211 -3.60 14.54 -21.34
N TRP A 212 -2.79 14.66 -20.27
CA TRP A 212 -3.25 14.90 -18.91
C TRP A 212 -3.21 16.38 -18.55
N TRP A 213 -2.25 17.15 -19.07
CA TRP A 213 -2.17 18.59 -18.79
C TRP A 213 -3.30 19.38 -19.45
N ARG A 214 -3.63 19.11 -20.71
CA ARG A 214 -4.58 19.91 -21.51
C ARG A 214 -5.95 20.09 -20.84
N PRO A 215 -6.58 19.06 -20.23
CA PRO A 215 -7.83 19.24 -19.50
C PRO A 215 -7.71 20.13 -18.26
N HIS A 216 -6.52 20.19 -17.64
CA HIS A 216 -6.26 20.90 -16.39
C HIS A 216 -5.70 22.31 -16.58
N ALA A 217 -5.12 22.62 -17.75
CA ALA A 217 -4.37 23.84 -18.01
C ALA A 217 -5.11 25.12 -17.61
N ASP A 218 -6.39 25.22 -17.99
CA ASP A 218 -7.27 26.36 -17.70
C ASP A 218 -8.42 26.02 -16.75
N GLN A 219 -8.39 24.83 -16.15
CA GLN A 219 -9.47 24.34 -15.29
C GLN A 219 -9.73 25.27 -14.11
N GLN A 220 -10.98 25.67 -13.92
CA GLN A 220 -11.39 26.37 -12.71
C GLN A 220 -11.46 25.39 -11.55
N LEU A 221 -10.64 25.62 -10.51
CA LEU A 221 -10.64 24.81 -9.30
C LEU A 221 -11.84 25.19 -8.43
N THR A 222 -12.78 24.27 -8.29
CA THR A 222 -14.02 24.43 -7.50
C THR A 222 -13.80 24.17 -6.01
N LEU A 223 -12.91 23.23 -5.70
CA LEU A 223 -12.49 22.92 -4.34
C LEU A 223 -11.05 23.39 -4.11
N ARG A 224 -10.79 24.05 -2.98
CA ARG A 224 -9.52 24.71 -2.65
C ARG A 224 -9.00 24.23 -1.29
N GLY A 225 -7.72 24.45 -1.01
CA GLY A 225 -7.14 24.11 0.30
C GLY A 225 -7.69 24.95 1.44
N THR A 226 -7.39 24.56 2.69
CA THR A 226 -7.78 25.32 3.90
C THR A 226 -7.11 26.70 3.99
N GLN A 227 -6.08 26.94 3.19
CA GLN A 227 -5.38 28.22 3.05
C GLN A 227 -5.36 28.64 1.57
N PRO A 228 -6.48 29.08 0.99
CA PRO A 228 -6.59 29.33 -0.44
C PRO A 228 -5.66 30.44 -0.95
N ALA A 229 -5.30 31.40 -0.10
CA ALA A 229 -4.34 32.46 -0.42
C ALA A 229 -2.89 31.95 -0.56
N ALA A 230 -2.56 30.80 0.04
CA ALA A 230 -1.25 30.17 -0.05
C ALA A 230 -1.19 29.09 -1.16
N GLU A 231 -2.30 28.89 -1.89
CA GLU A 231 -2.39 27.86 -2.92
C GLU A 231 -1.80 28.36 -4.24
N ASN A 232 -0.80 27.63 -4.74
CA ASN A 232 -0.28 27.82 -6.09
C ASN A 232 -1.17 27.08 -7.09
N VAL A 233 -2.07 27.82 -7.76
CA VAL A 233 -3.07 27.25 -8.68
C VAL A 233 -2.45 26.44 -9.84
N PRO A 234 -1.42 26.94 -10.56
CA PRO A 234 -0.73 26.13 -11.57
C PRO A 234 -0.15 24.82 -11.02
N HIS A 235 0.46 24.85 -9.83
CA HIS A 235 0.94 23.64 -9.17
C HIS A 235 -0.22 22.69 -8.88
N THR A 236 -1.32 23.17 -8.29
CA THR A 236 -2.50 22.32 -8.02
C THR A 236 -2.99 21.65 -9.30
N ARG A 237 -3.19 22.40 -10.39
CA ARG A 237 -3.64 21.84 -11.68
C ARG A 237 -2.70 20.74 -12.19
N ALA A 238 -1.38 20.96 -12.10
CA ALA A 238 -0.41 19.97 -12.53
C ALA A 238 -0.42 18.73 -11.64
N ALA A 239 -0.51 18.89 -10.32
CA ALA A 239 -0.60 17.78 -9.38
C ALA A 239 -1.86 16.93 -9.65
N LEU A 240 -3.02 17.56 -9.90
CA LEU A 240 -4.25 16.85 -10.24
C LEU A 240 -4.13 16.07 -11.56
N ALA A 241 -3.56 16.68 -12.60
CA ALA A 241 -3.26 15.98 -13.85
C ALA A 241 -2.32 14.78 -13.66
N MET A 242 -1.30 14.91 -12.80
CA MET A 242 -0.41 13.80 -12.49
C MET A 242 -1.15 12.69 -11.72
N VAL A 243 -2.06 13.03 -10.81
CA VAL A 243 -2.87 12.05 -10.08
C VAL A 243 -3.81 11.28 -11.02
N GLU A 244 -4.41 11.92 -12.03
CA GLU A 244 -5.22 11.21 -13.03
C GLU A 244 -4.37 10.21 -13.86
N ASN A 245 -3.12 10.56 -14.17
CA ASN A 245 -2.20 9.62 -14.78
C ASN A 245 -1.85 8.44 -13.83
N LEU A 246 -1.63 8.71 -12.55
CA LEU A 246 -1.40 7.66 -11.55
C LEU A 246 -2.60 6.71 -11.46
N ASP A 247 -3.81 7.25 -11.42
CA ASP A 247 -5.05 6.46 -11.41
C ASP A 247 -5.13 5.55 -12.65
N TRP A 248 -4.86 6.10 -13.84
CA TRP A 248 -4.82 5.32 -15.08
C TRP A 248 -3.78 4.20 -15.02
N ASN A 249 -2.59 4.46 -14.49
CA ASN A 249 -1.53 3.48 -14.32
C ASN A 249 -1.86 2.41 -13.27
N ALA A 250 -2.49 2.78 -12.16
CA ALA A 250 -3.06 1.82 -11.21
C ALA A 250 -4.09 0.92 -11.92
N GLY A 251 -4.89 1.49 -12.82
CA GLY A 251 -5.80 0.75 -13.68
C GLY A 251 -5.10 -0.30 -14.54
N ARG A 252 -4.01 0.07 -15.23
CA ARG A 252 -3.22 -0.86 -16.06
C ARG A 252 -2.67 -2.03 -15.26
N LEU A 253 -2.19 -1.80 -14.04
CA LEU A 253 -1.73 -2.86 -13.15
C LEU A 253 -2.87 -3.85 -12.84
N LEU A 254 -4.03 -3.34 -12.45
CA LEU A 254 -5.21 -4.17 -12.14
C LEU A 254 -5.71 -4.95 -13.38
N ASP A 255 -5.69 -4.33 -14.56
CA ASP A 255 -6.08 -4.97 -15.81
C ASP A 255 -5.09 -6.07 -16.20
N ALA A 256 -3.78 -5.87 -15.96
CA ALA A 256 -2.75 -6.88 -16.19
C ALA A 256 -2.96 -8.11 -15.29
N LEU A 257 -3.25 -7.91 -14.00
CA LEU A 257 -3.59 -9.00 -13.07
C LEU A 257 -4.83 -9.77 -13.55
N THR A 258 -5.86 -9.06 -14.00
CA THR A 258 -7.10 -9.66 -14.50
C THR A 258 -6.87 -10.46 -15.78
N LYS A 259 -6.12 -9.91 -16.74
CA LYS A 259 -5.78 -10.58 -18.00
C LYS A 259 -4.98 -11.86 -17.80
N ARG A 260 -4.19 -11.94 -16.72
CA ARG A 260 -3.42 -13.14 -16.35
C ARG A 260 -4.19 -14.13 -15.48
N GLY A 261 -5.39 -13.78 -15.03
CA GLY A 261 -6.15 -14.61 -14.10
C GLY A 261 -5.60 -14.60 -12.66
N TYR A 262 -4.71 -13.66 -12.32
CA TYR A 262 -4.12 -13.54 -10.98
C TYR A 262 -4.95 -12.68 -10.04
N ARG A 263 -5.99 -12.00 -10.54
CA ARG A 263 -6.73 -10.98 -9.80
C ARG A 263 -7.35 -11.48 -8.49
N ASP A 264 -7.88 -12.70 -8.48
CA ASP A 264 -8.51 -13.30 -7.30
C ASP A 264 -7.48 -13.74 -6.26
N ASP A 265 -6.28 -14.10 -6.72
CA ASP A 265 -5.14 -14.56 -5.91
C ASP A 265 -4.14 -13.43 -5.61
N THR A 266 -4.47 -12.17 -5.86
CA THR A 266 -3.59 -11.03 -5.57
C THR A 266 -4.20 -10.11 -4.52
N ILE A 267 -3.42 -9.82 -3.48
CA ILE A 267 -3.67 -8.73 -2.54
C ILE A 267 -3.13 -7.45 -3.17
N VAL A 268 -3.98 -6.45 -3.35
CA VAL A 268 -3.59 -5.13 -3.84
C VAL A 268 -3.72 -4.12 -2.69
N VAL A 269 -2.65 -3.37 -2.43
CA VAL A 269 -2.59 -2.32 -1.43
C VAL A 269 -2.24 -0.99 -2.11
N PHE A 270 -2.96 0.07 -1.77
CA PHE A 270 -2.66 1.43 -2.22
C PHE A 270 -2.59 2.38 -1.02
N PHE A 271 -1.56 3.22 -0.95
CA PHE A 271 -1.47 4.35 -0.01
C PHE A 271 -0.53 5.45 -0.54
N SER A 272 -0.49 6.60 0.13
CA SER A 272 0.51 7.66 -0.14
C SER A 272 1.47 7.83 1.05
N ASP A 273 2.71 8.22 0.77
CA ASP A 273 3.75 8.27 1.80
C ASP A 273 3.66 9.49 2.74
N ASN A 274 2.95 10.55 2.36
CA ASN A 274 2.66 11.72 3.19
C ASN A 274 1.53 12.56 2.59
N GLY A 275 1.11 13.63 3.28
CA GLY A 275 0.17 14.61 2.78
C GLY A 275 0.65 15.37 1.53
N PRO A 276 -0.19 16.25 0.96
CA PRO A 276 0.09 16.91 -0.30
C PRO A 276 1.23 17.92 -0.16
N ASN A 277 2.06 18.04 -1.20
CA ASN A 277 2.97 19.17 -1.34
C ASN A 277 2.19 20.40 -1.85
N GLY A 278 2.00 21.39 -1.00
CA GLY A 278 1.24 22.62 -1.32
C GLY A 278 -0.20 22.62 -0.79
N HIS A 279 -0.79 23.81 -0.74
CA HIS A 279 -2.08 24.08 -0.09
C HIS A 279 -3.30 23.81 -0.99
N ARG A 280 -3.35 22.64 -1.63
CA ARG A 280 -4.51 22.23 -2.45
C ARG A 280 -5.62 21.59 -1.61
N PHE A 281 -6.76 21.31 -2.23
CA PHE A 281 -7.90 20.68 -1.55
C PHE A 281 -7.47 19.39 -0.84
N ASN A 282 -7.79 19.30 0.45
CA ASN A 282 -7.42 18.17 1.30
C ASN A 282 -8.58 17.78 2.23
N ASP A 283 -9.82 17.87 1.72
CA ASP A 283 -11.05 17.54 2.48
C ASP A 283 -11.18 18.28 3.83
N GLY A 284 -10.82 19.57 3.84
CA GLY A 284 -10.84 20.41 5.04
C GLY A 284 -9.80 20.05 6.12
N LEU A 285 -8.95 19.04 5.88
CA LEU A 285 -7.89 18.67 6.81
C LEU A 285 -6.84 19.79 6.90
N ARG A 286 -6.38 20.05 8.13
CA ARG A 286 -5.34 21.05 8.40
C ARG A 286 -3.97 20.49 8.05
N GLY A 287 -3.12 21.30 7.43
CA GLY A 287 -1.72 20.98 7.17
C GLY A 287 -1.49 20.29 5.82
N ILE A 288 -0.20 20.15 5.51
CA ILE A 288 0.35 19.66 4.24
C ILE A 288 1.62 18.85 4.56
N LYS A 289 2.29 18.30 3.54
CA LYS A 289 3.61 17.66 3.68
C LYS A 289 4.55 18.48 4.59
N GLY A 290 5.25 17.77 5.47
CA GLY A 290 6.18 18.34 6.45
C GLY A 290 5.53 18.77 7.76
N LEU A 291 4.19 18.82 7.84
CA LEU A 291 3.44 19.14 9.06
C LEU A 291 2.83 17.88 9.66
N VAL A 292 2.69 17.87 10.99
CA VAL A 292 2.13 16.72 11.75
C VAL A 292 0.61 16.80 11.95
N ASP A 293 -0.03 17.84 11.41
CA ASP A 293 -1.48 17.95 11.36
C ASP A 293 -2.10 16.88 10.44
N GLU A 294 -3.39 16.57 10.64
CA GLU A 294 -4.13 15.54 9.87
C GLU A 294 -3.83 15.56 8.37
N GLY A 295 -3.83 16.73 7.74
CA GLY A 295 -3.61 16.87 6.30
C GLY A 295 -2.19 16.54 5.84
N GLY A 296 -1.20 16.55 6.74
CA GLY A 296 0.19 16.17 6.47
C GLY A 296 0.50 14.70 6.71
N VAL A 297 -0.26 14.01 7.57
CA VAL A 297 0.03 12.63 8.01
C VAL A 297 -1.09 11.62 7.77
N ARG A 298 -2.32 12.04 7.49
CA ARG A 298 -3.43 11.13 7.18
C ARG A 298 -3.41 10.79 5.70
N SER A 299 -3.19 9.51 5.39
CA SER A 299 -3.10 8.99 4.03
C SER A 299 -4.32 8.16 3.65
N PRO A 300 -4.75 8.14 2.38
CA PRO A 300 -5.61 7.06 1.90
C PRO A 300 -4.94 5.71 2.13
N LEU A 301 -5.73 4.69 2.45
CA LEU A 301 -5.32 3.28 2.43
C LEU A 301 -6.47 2.44 1.87
N PHE A 302 -6.22 1.78 0.75
CA PHE A 302 -7.12 0.83 0.13
C PHE A 302 -6.45 -0.54 0.10
N VAL A 303 -7.20 -1.57 0.49
CA VAL A 303 -6.74 -2.96 0.47
C VAL A 303 -7.83 -3.79 -0.19
N ASP A 304 -7.48 -4.49 -1.26
CA ASP A 304 -8.43 -5.34 -1.97
C ASP A 304 -7.85 -6.73 -2.21
N TRP A 305 -8.67 -7.75 -1.95
CA TRP A 305 -8.34 -9.15 -2.21
C TRP A 305 -9.64 -9.94 -2.49
N PRO A 306 -10.02 -10.12 -3.77
CA PRO A 306 -11.30 -10.70 -4.14
C PRO A 306 -11.47 -12.15 -3.69
N GLY A 307 -10.40 -12.95 -3.77
CA GLY A 307 -10.41 -14.37 -3.37
C GLY A 307 -10.65 -14.60 -1.88
N ALA A 308 -10.39 -13.59 -1.02
CA ALA A 308 -10.73 -13.64 0.40
C ALA A 308 -12.15 -13.13 0.72
N HIS A 309 -12.91 -12.69 -0.29
CA HIS A 309 -14.19 -12.00 -0.13
C HIS A 309 -14.12 -10.81 0.82
N CYS A 310 -13.02 -10.05 0.76
CA CYS A 310 -12.82 -8.83 1.52
C CYS A 310 -13.70 -7.70 0.98
N ARG A 311 -15.02 -7.76 1.20
CA ARG A 311 -15.91 -6.59 1.01
C ARG A 311 -15.87 -5.74 2.26
N GLY A 312 -15.45 -4.48 2.12
CA GLY A 312 -15.60 -3.50 3.20
C GLY A 312 -17.08 -3.24 3.51
N PRO A 313 -17.44 -2.85 4.74
CA PRO A 313 -18.78 -2.36 5.02
C PRO A 313 -19.00 -1.06 4.22
N ASP A 314 -19.91 -1.11 3.25
CA ASP A 314 -20.55 0.09 2.70
C ASP A 314 -21.58 0.53 3.76
N ASP A 315 -21.41 1.73 4.32
CA ASP A 315 -22.26 2.23 5.41
C ASP A 315 -23.67 2.51 4.90
N ARG A 316 -24.47 1.45 4.83
CA ARG A 316 -25.93 1.51 4.71
C ARG A 316 -26.53 0.71 5.85
N THR A 317 -26.60 1.28 7.05
CA THR A 317 -27.66 0.94 8.01
C THR A 317 -27.97 2.10 8.98
N GLU A 318 -29.14 2.70 8.73
CA GLU A 318 -30.16 3.12 9.70
C GLU A 318 -29.97 4.39 10.56
N ARG A 319 -30.79 5.39 10.20
CA ARG A 319 -31.44 6.30 11.14
C ARG A 319 -32.16 5.47 12.20
N GLY A 320 -31.64 5.44 13.43
CA GLY A 320 -32.30 4.77 14.54
C GLY A 320 -31.67 5.20 15.86
N GLY A 321 -32.35 6.11 16.57
CA GLY A 321 -31.92 6.55 17.89
C GLY A 321 -31.96 5.43 18.92
N TYR A 322 -31.02 5.42 19.86
CA TYR A 322 -31.16 4.66 21.10
C TYR A 322 -30.57 5.40 22.30
N ARG A 323 -31.36 5.43 23.38
CA ARG A 323 -31.12 6.04 24.70
C ARG A 323 -30.21 5.14 25.54
N PRO A 324 -29.27 5.67 26.35
CA PRO A 324 -28.47 4.84 27.23
C PRO A 324 -29.21 4.56 28.56
N THR A 325 -29.30 3.30 28.94
CA THR A 325 -29.48 2.89 30.35
C THR A 325 -28.10 2.71 30.98
N ALA A 326 -27.95 3.28 32.17
CA ALA A 326 -26.76 3.24 32.99
C ALA A 326 -26.66 1.88 33.71
N ASP A 327 -25.48 1.27 33.70
CA ASP A 327 -24.86 0.79 34.95
C ASP A 327 -23.36 0.53 34.72
N ALA A 328 -22.53 1.03 35.63
CA ALA A 328 -21.10 0.76 35.69
C ALA A 328 -20.71 0.63 37.15
N SER A 329 -20.23 -0.55 37.56
CA SER A 329 -19.43 -0.66 38.76
C SER A 329 -18.43 -1.82 38.70
N ARG A 330 -17.26 -1.55 39.30
CA ARG A 330 -16.25 -2.47 39.90
C ARG A 330 -15.06 -2.96 39.05
N SER A 331 -13.94 -2.27 39.30
CA SER A 331 -12.66 -2.74 39.89
C SER A 331 -11.98 -4.04 39.40
N GLY A 332 -10.68 -3.94 39.07
CA GLY A 332 -9.75 -5.08 39.11
C GLY A 332 -8.42 -4.78 38.39
N GLY A 333 -7.32 -4.76 39.14
CA GLY A 333 -6.00 -4.30 38.68
C GLY A 333 -5.24 -5.24 37.73
N TYR A 334 -4.30 -4.67 36.97
CA TYR A 334 -3.43 -5.39 36.04
C TYR A 334 -2.05 -5.64 36.66
N ARG A 335 -1.70 -6.92 36.88
CA ARG A 335 -0.34 -7.38 37.22
C ARG A 335 0.43 -7.70 35.93
N ARG A 336 1.69 -7.22 35.84
CA ARG A 336 2.66 -7.63 34.80
C ARG A 336 3.14 -9.08 35.06
N PRO A 337 3.28 -9.94 34.03
CA PRO A 337 4.06 -11.18 34.15
C PRO A 337 5.52 -10.99 33.66
N PRO A 338 6.45 -11.85 34.15
CA PRO A 338 7.89 -11.65 34.01
C PRO A 338 8.47 -12.14 32.68
N GLU A 339 9.67 -11.64 32.38
CA GLU A 339 10.51 -12.06 31.27
C GLU A 339 11.05 -13.50 31.43
N ARG A 340 11.32 -14.12 30.27
CA ARG A 340 12.26 -15.23 30.01
C ARG A 340 11.65 -16.65 29.93
N ILE A 341 11.50 -17.15 28.70
CA ILE A 341 11.72 -18.56 28.35
C ILE A 341 12.53 -18.62 27.05
N ALA A 342 13.63 -19.37 27.08
CA ALA A 342 14.52 -19.60 25.94
C ALA A 342 14.27 -20.97 25.28
N ARG A 343 14.22 -20.94 23.94
CA ARG A 343 14.60 -21.97 22.93
C ARG A 343 13.82 -23.29 22.81
N ARG A 344 13.36 -23.57 21.57
CA ARG A 344 13.90 -24.58 20.61
C ARG A 344 13.13 -24.55 19.26
N GLY A 345 13.84 -24.54 18.13
CA GLY A 345 13.34 -24.98 16.81
C GLY A 345 13.19 -23.92 15.70
N HIS A 346 14.04 -24.02 14.67
CA HIS A 346 14.10 -23.34 13.36
C HIS A 346 14.42 -21.83 13.26
N PRO A 347 15.46 -21.44 12.46
CA PRO A 347 15.73 -20.05 12.13
C PRO A 347 14.90 -19.66 10.89
N GLY A 348 13.66 -19.24 11.12
CA GLY A 348 12.85 -18.52 10.13
C GLY A 348 12.70 -17.07 10.59
N ALA A 349 12.88 -16.11 9.70
CA ALA A 349 12.98 -14.67 9.96
C ALA A 349 11.82 -14.14 10.84
N ALA A 350 12.05 -14.03 12.14
CA ALA A 350 11.17 -13.27 13.02
C ALA A 350 11.48 -11.79 12.81
N VAL A 351 10.71 -11.09 11.97
CA VAL A 351 10.61 -9.63 12.06
C VAL A 351 10.31 -9.30 13.52
N ALA A 352 11.12 -8.44 14.13
CA ALA A 352 10.90 -7.97 15.49
C ALA A 352 9.53 -7.27 15.52
N ARG A 353 8.50 -8.02 15.89
CA ARG A 353 7.12 -7.56 16.06
C ARG A 353 7.10 -6.64 17.26
N ASP A 354 7.46 -5.39 17.04
CA ASP A 354 7.05 -4.34 17.94
C ASP A 354 5.53 -4.24 17.78
N ARG A 355 4.77 -4.61 18.81
CA ARG A 355 3.30 -4.52 18.78
C ARG A 355 2.81 -3.06 18.63
N ASP A 356 3.74 -2.11 18.68
CA ASP A 356 3.54 -0.67 18.53
C ASP A 356 3.93 -0.14 17.13
N GLY A 357 4.31 -1.00 16.17
CA GLY A 357 4.73 -0.58 14.82
C GLY A 357 3.63 0.00 13.92
N PRO A 358 3.98 0.80 12.89
CA PRO A 358 3.03 1.50 12.01
C PRO A 358 2.13 0.57 11.18
N ALA A 359 0.87 0.98 10.99
CA ALA A 359 -0.22 0.13 10.50
C ALA A 359 -0.07 -0.38 9.04
N ALA A 360 0.76 0.26 8.21
CA ALA A 360 0.91 -0.09 6.79
C ALA A 360 1.58 -1.47 6.62
N ALA A 361 2.67 -1.63 7.37
CA ALA A 361 3.34 -2.89 7.55
C ALA A 361 2.39 -3.92 8.16
N VAL A 362 1.62 -3.56 9.20
CA VAL A 362 0.68 -4.48 9.87
C VAL A 362 -0.39 -5.01 8.91
N ALA A 363 -0.88 -4.23 7.96
CA ALA A 363 -1.87 -4.70 6.97
C ALA A 363 -1.30 -5.79 6.04
N VAL A 364 -0.05 -5.66 5.61
CA VAL A 364 0.61 -6.65 4.73
C VAL A 364 1.13 -7.84 5.55
N TYR A 365 1.76 -7.59 6.71
CA TYR A 365 2.26 -8.63 7.62
C TYR A 365 1.15 -9.44 8.31
N ALA A 366 -0.07 -8.90 8.46
CA ALA A 366 -1.20 -9.65 9.00
C ALA A 366 -1.75 -10.72 8.03
N LEU A 367 -1.44 -10.60 6.73
CA LEU A 367 -1.92 -11.52 5.70
C LEU A 367 -1.04 -12.78 5.56
N GLU A 368 0.20 -12.74 6.06
CA GLU A 368 1.13 -13.90 6.09
C GLU A 368 0.71 -14.99 7.11
N ARG A 369 -0.28 -14.72 7.98
CA ARG A 369 -0.64 -15.60 9.11
C ARG A 369 -1.49 -16.82 8.78
N THR A 370 -1.76 -17.13 7.52
CA THR A 370 -2.48 -18.36 7.15
C THR A 370 -1.52 -19.53 6.98
N ASP A 371 -0.85 -19.91 8.07
CA ASP A 371 -0.09 -21.15 8.12
C ASP A 371 -0.97 -22.25 8.72
N GLY A 372 -1.23 -23.31 7.94
CA GLY A 372 -1.92 -24.51 8.39
C GLY A 372 -3.36 -24.70 7.86
N GLY A 373 -3.47 -25.13 6.59
CA GLY A 373 -4.45 -26.13 6.14
C GLY A 373 -5.96 -25.88 6.32
N SER A 374 -6.39 -24.71 6.80
CA SER A 374 -7.81 -24.38 6.90
C SER A 374 -8.06 -23.02 6.30
N ARG A 375 -9.01 -22.95 5.37
CA ARG A 375 -9.63 -21.72 4.86
C ARG A 375 -10.37 -21.00 5.99
N ARG A 376 -9.67 -20.57 7.04
CA ARG A 376 -10.23 -19.64 8.02
C ARG A 376 -10.19 -18.27 7.39
N ARG A 377 -11.36 -17.84 6.94
CA ARG A 377 -11.68 -16.47 6.52
C ARG A 377 -10.88 -15.48 7.37
N VAL A 378 -10.14 -14.58 6.72
CA VAL A 378 -9.70 -13.35 7.36
C VAL A 378 -10.97 -12.59 7.73
N ARG A 379 -11.50 -12.81 8.94
CA ARG A 379 -12.34 -11.81 9.58
C ARG A 379 -11.37 -10.72 10.00
N ALA A 380 -11.17 -9.72 9.14
CA ALA A 380 -10.77 -8.41 9.60
C ALA A 380 -11.86 -7.97 10.59
N ARG A 381 -11.62 -8.22 11.89
CA ARG A 381 -12.48 -7.73 12.95
C ARG A 381 -12.15 -6.25 13.04
N CYS A 382 -12.92 -5.42 12.34
CA CYS A 382 -12.90 -3.98 12.52
C CYS A 382 -13.48 -3.72 13.93
N GLU A 383 -12.62 -3.71 14.94
CA GLU A 383 -13.03 -3.47 16.33
C GLU A 383 -13.39 -1.99 16.49
N ARG A 384 -14.65 -1.72 16.83
CA ARG A 384 -15.12 -0.38 17.20
C ARG A 384 -14.38 0.06 18.46
N SER A 385 -13.56 1.09 18.35
CA SER A 385 -12.96 1.75 19.51
C SER A 385 -13.97 2.70 20.18
N PRO A 386 -14.11 2.70 21.53
CA PRO A 386 -15.06 3.54 22.23
C PRO A 386 -14.47 4.95 22.47
N LEU A 387 -14.94 5.95 21.73
CA LEU A 387 -14.60 7.36 22.01
C LEU A 387 -15.63 7.96 22.97
N ARG A 388 -15.17 8.36 24.16
CA ARG A 388 -15.88 9.27 25.08
C ARG A 388 -15.65 10.71 24.61
N SER A 389 -16.71 11.49 24.45
CA SER A 389 -16.63 12.94 24.23
C SER A 389 -17.04 13.71 25.49
N CYS A 390 -16.24 14.72 25.82
CA CYS A 390 -16.58 15.76 26.78
C CYS A 390 -17.15 16.97 26.02
N ARG A 391 -18.25 17.56 26.51
CA ARG A 391 -18.33 19.02 26.80
C ARG A 391 -19.67 19.43 27.47
N ARG A 392 -19.48 20.05 28.64
CA ARG A 392 -20.17 21.15 29.36
C ARG A 392 -21.71 21.24 29.41
N PRO A 393 -22.29 21.52 30.60
CA PRO A 393 -23.72 21.65 30.83
C PRO A 393 -24.23 23.11 30.78
N LEU A 394 -25.51 23.26 30.44
CA LEU A 394 -26.41 24.39 30.76
C LEU A 394 -27.81 23.80 31.02
N PRO A 395 -28.75 24.54 31.62
CA PRO A 395 -28.83 25.03 32.99
C PRO A 395 -29.98 24.34 33.75
N ILE A 396 -30.01 24.37 35.09
CA ILE A 396 -31.21 24.02 35.86
C ILE A 396 -31.52 25.17 36.83
N ALA A 397 -32.74 25.66 36.71
CA ALA A 397 -33.40 26.60 37.60
C ALA A 397 -34.07 25.88 38.80
N GLU A 398 -34.33 26.68 39.84
CA GLU A 398 -35.14 26.44 41.05
C GLU A 398 -34.43 25.67 42.20
N ARG A 399 -34.40 26.12 43.47
CA ARG A 399 -35.22 27.08 44.25
C ARG A 399 -34.36 27.79 45.30
N GLY A 400 -34.77 29.01 45.64
CA GLY A 400 -34.23 29.89 46.67
C GLY A 400 -34.65 31.31 46.35
#